data_AF-R6WXH4-F1
#
_entry.id   AF-R6WXH4-F1
#
_cell.length_a   1.000
_cell.length_b   1.000
_cell.length_c   1.000
_cell.angle_alpha   90.00
_cell.angle_beta   90.00
_cell.angle_gamma   90.00
#
_symmetry.space_group_name_H-M   'P 1'
#
loop_
_entity.id
_entity.type
_entity.pdbx_description
1 polymer ?
#
loop_
_entity_poly.entity_id
_entity_poly.type
_entity_poly.pdbx_seq_one_letter_code
_entity_poly.pdbx_strand_id
1 'polypeptide(L)'
;MKRYWPGFKILDRYILGKFLATYFFAIAMIIVIVVIFDYVEKIDDFTETHAPLKEVLFTYYLNFIPFFINQFSGLFTFIACIFFTSKMAYQTEIVAMLSGGMSFRRLMWPYFLGAFIIGSLSLGLNLWLIPSRSGTSSISSSSTSPASRTPATTAISTGRSNRAFSPMSAGTTERRTRPRSSPWSGTSAVR
;
A
#
# COMPACT_ATOMS: atom_id res chain seq x y z
N MET A 1 -22.33 38.96 -27.78
CA MET A 1 -21.16 38.18 -27.35
C MET A 1 -21.36 36.72 -27.74
N LYS A 2 -20.73 36.24 -28.83
CA LYS A 2 -20.91 34.85 -29.30
C LYS A 2 -20.16 33.90 -28.36
N ARG A 3 -20.91 33.19 -27.53
CA ARG A 3 -20.43 32.16 -26.61
C ARG A 3 -20.17 30.87 -27.40
N TYR A 4 -18.93 30.70 -27.87
CA TYR A 4 -18.50 29.44 -28.49
C TYR A 4 -18.33 28.39 -27.39
N TRP A 5 -19.40 27.62 -27.16
CA TRP A 5 -19.34 26.42 -26.35
C TRP A 5 -18.24 25.50 -26.90
N PRO A 6 -17.20 25.16 -26.13
CA PRO A 6 -16.14 24.31 -26.62
C PRO A 6 -16.67 22.88 -26.63
N GLY A 7 -17.27 22.47 -27.75
CA GLY A 7 -17.51 21.05 -28.02
C GLY A 7 -16.18 20.28 -28.11
N PHE A 8 -16.24 18.96 -27.94
CA PHE A 8 -15.11 18.05 -28.12
C PHE A 8 -14.54 18.19 -29.53
N LYS A 9 -13.35 18.81 -29.64
CA LYS A 9 -12.69 18.97 -30.94
C LYS A 9 -11.81 17.77 -31.24
N ILE A 10 -11.46 17.59 -32.52
CA ILE A 10 -10.50 16.57 -32.98
C ILE A 10 -9.20 16.62 -32.15
N LEU A 11 -8.75 17.84 -31.81
CA LEU A 11 -7.55 18.09 -30.99
C LEU A 11 -7.67 17.52 -29.58
N ASP A 12 -8.81 17.71 -28.91
CA ASP A 12 -9.03 17.22 -27.55
C ASP A 12 -9.03 15.68 -27.53
N ARG A 13 -9.66 15.04 -28.52
CA ARG A 13 -9.65 13.58 -28.69
C ARG A 13 -8.26 13.04 -29.01
N TYR A 14 -7.48 13.78 -29.79
CA TYR A 14 -6.11 13.41 -30.14
C TYR A 14 -5.18 13.42 -28.94
N ILE A 15 -5.21 14.51 -28.15
CA ILE A 15 -4.44 14.65 -26.91
C ILE A 15 -4.86 13.57 -25.91
N LEU A 16 -6.17 13.41 -25.69
CA LEU A 16 -6.70 12.41 -24.75
C LEU A 16 -6.36 10.98 -25.17
N GLY A 17 -6.49 10.65 -26.46
CA GLY A 17 -6.16 9.34 -27.00
C GLY A 17 -4.68 9.02 -26.86
N LYS A 18 -3.78 9.97 -27.19
CA LYS A 18 -2.34 9.78 -26.97
C LYS A 18 -2.01 9.65 -25.48
N PHE A 19 -2.66 10.42 -24.61
CA PHE A 19 -2.45 10.35 -23.16
C PHE A 19 -2.83 8.97 -22.61
N LEU A 20 -4.06 8.50 -22.86
CA LEU A 20 -4.53 7.20 -22.39
C LEU A 20 -3.70 6.05 -22.98
N ALA A 21 -3.41 6.08 -24.28
CA ALA A 21 -2.59 5.04 -24.92
C ALA A 21 -1.20 4.96 -24.28
N THR A 22 -0.57 6.11 -24.02
CA THR A 22 0.74 6.19 -23.37
C THR A 22 0.68 5.70 -21.92
N TYR A 23 -0.40 6.01 -21.19
CA TYR A 23 -0.62 5.54 -19.82
C TYR A 23 -0.74 4.02 -19.74
N PHE A 24 -1.62 3.41 -20.55
CA PHE A 24 -1.78 1.95 -20.57
C PHE A 24 -0.52 1.24 -21.05
N PHE A 25 0.18 1.81 -22.05
CA PHE A 25 1.45 1.27 -22.52
C PHE A 25 2.53 1.30 -21.44
N ALA A 26 2.66 2.41 -20.71
CA ALA A 26 3.61 2.54 -19.62
C ALA A 26 3.31 1.54 -18.49
N ILE A 27 2.04 1.39 -18.11
CA ILE A 27 1.61 0.39 -17.12
C ILE A 27 1.94 -1.02 -17.59
N ALA A 28 1.65 -1.38 -18.84
CA ALA A 28 1.96 -2.70 -19.39
C ALA A 28 3.47 -3.00 -19.31
N MET A 29 4.31 -2.02 -19.65
CA MET A 29 5.76 -2.13 -19.55
C MET A 29 6.23 -2.39 -18.10
N ILE A 30 5.67 -1.64 -17.14
CA ILE A 30 6.01 -1.79 -15.73
C ILE A 30 5.50 -3.13 -15.17
N ILE A 31 4.31 -3.58 -15.56
CA ILE A 31 3.75 -4.87 -15.12
C ILE A 31 4.69 -6.02 -15.49
N VAL A 32 5.28 -6.01 -16.68
CA VAL A 32 6.24 -7.06 -17.09
C VAL A 32 7.42 -7.10 -16.11
N ILE A 33 7.98 -5.94 -15.79
CA ILE A 33 9.10 -5.83 -14.84
C ILE A 33 8.67 -6.35 -13.46
N VAL A 34 7.50 -5.94 -12.98
CA VAL A 34 6.95 -6.35 -11.68
C VAL A 34 6.72 -7.86 -11.60
N VAL A 35 6.16 -8.49 -12.64
CA VAL A 35 5.92 -9.94 -12.70
C VAL A 35 7.24 -10.71 -12.65
N ILE A 36 8.28 -10.23 -13.33
CA ILE A 36 9.60 -10.88 -13.29
C ILE A 36 10.20 -10.79 -11.89
N PHE A 37 10.16 -9.61 -11.25
CA PHE A 37 10.65 -9.46 -9.87
C PHE A 37 9.89 -10.36 -8.89
N ASP A 38 8.57 -10.39 -9.00
CA ASP A 38 7.71 -11.24 -8.18
C ASP A 38 7.99 -12.74 -8.40
N TYR A 39 8.27 -13.13 -9.63
CA TYR A 39 8.63 -14.50 -9.98
C TYR A 39 9.98 -14.92 -9.37
N VAL A 40 11.00 -14.06 -9.46
CA VAL A 40 12.33 -14.34 -8.89
C VAL A 40 12.28 -14.41 -7.37
N GLU A 41 11.45 -13.60 -6.71
CA GLU A 41 11.31 -13.62 -5.25
C GLU A 41 10.69 -14.93 -4.73
N LYS A 42 9.80 -15.55 -5.51
CA LYS A 42 9.02 -16.72 -5.08
C LYS A 42 9.45 -18.03 -5.71
N ILE A 43 10.50 -18.02 -6.53
CA ILE A 43 10.97 -19.21 -7.25
C ILE A 43 11.36 -20.35 -6.29
N ASP A 44 11.88 -19.99 -5.11
CA ASP A 44 12.26 -20.95 -4.07
C ASP A 44 11.02 -21.60 -3.43
N ASP A 45 10.02 -20.80 -3.04
CA ASP A 45 8.76 -21.26 -2.41
C ASP A 45 7.89 -22.13 -3.36
N PHE A 46 7.90 -21.82 -4.66
CA PHE A 46 7.16 -22.60 -5.65
C PHE A 46 7.78 -23.97 -5.94
N THR A 47 9.09 -24.12 -5.70
CA THR A 47 9.82 -25.37 -5.94
C THR A 47 9.52 -26.40 -4.84
N GLU A 48 9.23 -25.97 -3.62
CA GLU A 48 8.95 -26.88 -2.49
C GLU A 48 7.50 -27.41 -2.44
N THR A 49 6.53 -26.70 -3.04
CA THR A 49 5.10 -26.96 -2.77
C THR A 49 4.38 -27.85 -3.82
N HIS A 50 5.04 -28.29 -4.91
CA HIS A 50 4.49 -29.21 -5.93
C HIS A 50 3.05 -28.90 -6.43
N ALA A 51 2.61 -27.65 -6.36
CA ALA A 51 1.28 -27.24 -6.81
C ALA A 51 1.27 -27.03 -8.34
N PRO A 52 0.13 -27.24 -9.02
CA PRO A 52 0.02 -27.02 -10.46
C PRO A 52 0.30 -25.54 -10.82
N LEU A 53 1.50 -25.29 -11.35
CA LEU A 53 2.03 -23.96 -11.65
C LEU A 53 1.07 -23.10 -12.48
N LYS A 54 0.31 -23.69 -13.40
CA LYS A 54 -0.66 -22.96 -14.23
C LYS A 54 -1.82 -22.37 -13.45
N GLU A 55 -2.36 -23.11 -12.48
CA GLU A 55 -3.55 -22.70 -11.73
C GLU A 55 -3.20 -21.65 -10.68
N VAL A 56 -2.01 -21.78 -10.08
CA VAL A 56 -1.43 -20.77 -9.20
C VAL A 56 -1.10 -19.50 -9.98
N LEU A 57 -0.36 -19.57 -11.09
CA LEU A 57 -0.01 -18.37 -11.88
C LEU A 57 -1.25 -17.60 -12.36
N PHE A 58 -2.23 -18.25 -12.98
CA PHE A 58 -3.39 -17.53 -13.50
C PHE A 58 -4.25 -16.93 -12.37
N THR A 59 -4.57 -17.70 -11.33
CA THR A 59 -5.44 -17.21 -10.25
C THR A 59 -4.74 -16.15 -9.38
N TYR A 60 -3.42 -16.32 -9.17
CA TYR A 60 -2.59 -15.41 -8.39
C TYR A 60 -2.35 -14.10 -9.12
N TYR A 61 -1.79 -14.14 -10.34
CA TYR A 61 -1.42 -12.92 -11.07
C TYR A 61 -2.64 -12.13 -11.55
N LEU A 62 -3.76 -12.78 -11.90
CA LEU A 62 -5.00 -12.07 -12.29
C LEU A 62 -5.59 -11.22 -11.15
N ASN A 63 -5.41 -11.62 -9.89
CA ASN A 63 -5.84 -10.81 -8.73
C ASN A 63 -4.75 -9.86 -8.24
N PHE A 64 -3.48 -10.25 -8.35
CA PHE A 64 -2.34 -9.45 -7.91
C PHE A 64 -2.15 -8.20 -8.78
N ILE A 65 -2.23 -8.33 -10.11
CA ILE A 65 -1.96 -7.22 -11.05
C ILE A 65 -2.93 -6.03 -10.83
N PRO A 66 -4.26 -6.20 -10.76
CA PRO A 66 -5.18 -5.08 -10.54
C PRO A 66 -5.00 -4.40 -9.18
N PHE A 67 -4.71 -5.19 -8.14
CA PHE A 67 -4.42 -4.67 -6.81
C PHE A 67 -3.15 -3.80 -6.81
N PHE A 68 -2.09 -4.27 -7.45
CA PHE A 68 -0.83 -3.55 -7.59
C PHE A 68 -1.00 -2.24 -8.38
N ILE A 69 -1.71 -2.29 -9.53
CA ILE A 69 -1.99 -1.10 -10.34
C ILE A 69 -2.79 -0.07 -9.53
N ASN A 70 -3.78 -0.48 -8.74
CA ASN A 70 -4.57 0.44 -7.95
C ASN A 70 -3.73 1.13 -6.86
N GLN A 71 -2.89 0.37 -6.16
CA GLN A 71 -2.01 0.86 -5.10
C GLN A 71 -1.03 1.95 -5.59
N PHE A 72 -0.51 1.81 -6.82
CA PHE A 72 0.47 2.74 -7.41
C PHE A 72 -0.13 3.62 -8.53
N SER A 73 -1.45 3.62 -8.68
CA SER A 73 -2.16 4.31 -9.76
C SER A 73 -1.80 5.80 -9.85
N GLY A 74 -1.66 6.48 -8.71
CA GLY A 74 -1.25 7.89 -8.65
C GLY A 74 0.16 8.13 -9.20
N LEU A 75 1.12 7.26 -8.85
CA LEU A 75 2.49 7.34 -9.36
C LEU A 75 2.53 7.10 -10.87
N PHE A 76 1.84 6.06 -11.35
CA PHE A 76 1.78 5.78 -12.79
C PHE A 76 1.10 6.89 -13.58
N THR A 77 0.05 7.50 -13.03
CA THR A 77 -0.64 8.63 -13.66
C THR A 77 0.28 9.84 -13.78
N PHE A 78 1.08 10.12 -12.76
CA PHE A 78 2.05 11.22 -12.77
C PHE A 78 3.14 11.02 -13.83
N ILE A 79 3.77 9.85 -13.84
CA ILE A 79 4.84 9.53 -14.80
C ILE A 79 4.31 9.54 -16.23
N ALA A 80 3.13 8.95 -16.47
CA ALA A 80 2.52 8.95 -17.79
C ALA A 80 2.19 10.36 -18.27
N CYS A 81 1.71 11.24 -17.39
CA CYS A 81 1.40 12.64 -17.73
C CYS A 81 2.66 13.42 -18.15
N ILE A 82 3.75 13.27 -17.41
CA ILE A 82 5.04 13.90 -17.75
C ILE A 82 5.55 13.36 -19.08
N PHE A 83 5.63 12.03 -19.22
CA PHE A 83 6.18 11.41 -20.42
C PHE A 83 5.37 11.76 -21.67
N PHE A 84 4.04 11.71 -21.58
CA PHE A 84 3.15 12.13 -22.64
C PHE A 84 3.37 13.60 -23.04
N THR A 85 3.43 14.50 -22.05
CA THR A 85 3.63 15.94 -22.29
C THR A 85 4.97 16.19 -22.96
N SER A 86 6.04 15.57 -22.45
CA SER A 86 7.37 15.65 -23.05
C SER A 86 7.37 15.16 -24.49
N LYS A 87 6.76 14.00 -24.77
CA LYS A 87 6.70 13.43 -26.11
C LYS A 87 5.97 14.35 -27.11
N MET A 88 4.91 15.03 -26.66
CA MET A 88 4.17 15.97 -27.49
C MET A 88 4.90 17.31 -27.68
N ALA A 89 5.67 17.75 -26.67
CA ALA A 89 6.54 18.90 -26.77
C ALA A 89 7.73 18.66 -27.72
N TYR A 90 8.36 17.47 -27.66
CA TYR A 90 9.45 17.07 -28.55
C TYR A 90 9.02 17.04 -30.02
N GLN A 91 7.77 16.63 -30.30
CA GLN A 91 7.19 16.65 -31.64
C GLN A 91 6.70 18.05 -32.06
N THR A 92 7.00 19.10 -31.28
CA THR A 92 6.57 20.50 -31.47
C THR A 92 5.06 20.73 -31.61
N GLU A 93 4.23 19.73 -31.33
CA GLU A 93 2.77 19.81 -31.43
C GLU A 93 2.18 20.82 -30.44
N ILE A 94 2.69 20.84 -29.20
CA ILE A 94 2.26 21.82 -28.17
C ILE A 94 2.60 23.25 -28.61
N VAL A 95 3.81 23.47 -29.12
CA VAL A 95 4.26 24.80 -29.57
C VAL A 95 3.46 25.28 -30.78
N ALA A 96 3.18 24.38 -31.74
CA ALA A 96 2.36 24.67 -32.91
C ALA A 96 0.90 25.02 -32.54
N MET A 97 0.32 24.35 -31.53
CA MET A 97 -1.01 24.69 -31.03
C MET A 97 -1.05 26.08 -30.39
N LEU A 98 -0.03 26.43 -29.59
CA LEU A 98 0.06 27.74 -28.94
C LEU A 98 0.33 28.88 -29.94
N SER A 99 1.21 28.66 -30.92
CA SER A 99 1.51 29.65 -31.97
C SER A 99 0.33 29.85 -32.93
N GLY A 100 -0.52 28.83 -33.12
CA GLY A 100 -1.79 28.92 -33.85
C GLY A 100 -2.91 29.69 -33.12
N GLY A 101 -2.61 30.33 -31.99
CA GLY A 101 -3.58 31.15 -31.23
C GLY A 101 -4.50 30.35 -30.31
N MET A 102 -4.21 29.07 -30.04
CA MET A 102 -4.96 28.31 -29.03
C MET A 102 -4.59 28.80 -27.62
N SER A 103 -5.59 29.07 -26.79
CA SER A 103 -5.35 29.43 -25.39
C SER A 103 -4.81 28.25 -24.59
N PHE A 104 -3.82 28.51 -23.74
CA PHE A 104 -3.19 27.49 -22.87
C PHE A 104 -4.21 26.75 -21.97
N ARG A 105 -5.22 27.47 -21.46
CA ARG A 105 -6.31 26.87 -20.65
C ARG A 105 -7.08 25.79 -21.38
N ARG A 106 -7.26 25.91 -22.71
CA ARG A 106 -7.95 24.89 -23.51
C ARG A 106 -7.11 23.63 -23.63
N LEU A 107 -5.79 23.78 -23.75
CA LEU A 107 -4.87 22.66 -23.80
C LEU A 107 -4.86 21.86 -22.49
N MET A 108 -5.11 22.48 -21.34
CA MET A 108 -5.20 21.77 -20.05
C MET A 108 -6.48 20.93 -19.87
N TRP A 109 -7.56 21.25 -20.58
CA TRP A 109 -8.85 20.55 -20.45
C TRP A 109 -8.78 19.04 -20.75
N PRO A 110 -8.17 18.58 -21.85
CA PRO A 110 -8.02 17.14 -22.11
C PRO A 110 -7.15 16.42 -21.06
N TYR A 111 -6.18 17.09 -20.44
CA TYR A 111 -5.39 16.51 -19.34
C TYR A 111 -6.24 16.30 -18.10
N PHE A 112 -7.05 17.31 -17.74
CA PHE A 112 -7.99 17.19 -16.62
C PHE A 112 -8.99 16.06 -16.85
N LEU A 113 -9.54 15.95 -18.05
CA LEU A 113 -10.47 14.89 -18.39
C LEU A 113 -9.81 13.51 -18.35
N GLY A 114 -8.58 13.39 -18.85
CA GLY A 114 -7.79 12.16 -18.75
C GLY A 114 -7.56 11.74 -17.30
N ALA A 115 -7.15 12.67 -16.44
CA ALA A 115 -6.98 12.41 -15.01
C ALA A 115 -8.30 12.05 -14.33
N PHE A 116 -9.41 12.68 -14.72
CA PHE A 116 -10.74 12.39 -14.19
C PHE A 116 -11.22 10.97 -14.55
N ILE A 117 -10.96 10.52 -15.79
CA ILE A 117 -11.28 9.16 -16.23
C ILE A 117 -10.47 8.13 -15.42
N ILE A 118 -9.16 8.34 -15.29
CA ILE A 118 -8.29 7.44 -14.52
C ILE A 118 -8.68 7.45 -13.04
N GLY A 119 -8.95 8.62 -12.47
CA GLY A 119 -9.38 8.77 -11.09
C GLY A 119 -10.72 8.09 -10.82
N SER A 120 -11.67 8.21 -11.74
CA SER A 120 -12.98 7.54 -11.66
C SER A 120 -12.84 6.01 -11.78
N LEU A 121 -11.93 5.53 -12.62
CA LEU A 121 -11.61 4.10 -12.74
C LEU A 121 -10.97 3.56 -11.44
N SER A 122 -9.98 4.26 -10.89
CA SER A 122 -9.34 3.88 -9.63
C SER A 122 -10.34 3.90 -8.47
N LEU A 123 -11.21 4.92 -8.41
CA LEU A 123 -12.28 5.01 -7.42
C LEU A 123 -13.27 3.84 -7.54
N GLY A 124 -13.68 3.49 -8.76
CA GLY A 124 -14.57 2.35 -9.02
C GLY A 124 -13.94 1.02 -8.59
N LEU A 125 -12.66 0.82 -8.90
CA LEU A 125 -11.91 -0.35 -8.45
C LEU A 125 -11.78 -0.39 -6.92
N ASN A 126 -11.57 0.75 -6.28
CA ASN A 126 -11.47 0.85 -4.82
C ASN A 126 -12.82 0.50 -4.16
N LEU A 127 -13.93 1.06 -4.66
CA LEU A 127 -15.28 0.79 -4.14
C LEU A 127 -15.69 -0.67 -4.29
N TRP A 128 -15.24 -1.36 -5.34
CA TRP A 128 -15.53 -2.78 -5.55
C TRP A 128 -14.57 -3.72 -4.79
N LEU A 129 -13.34 -3.28 -4.50
CA LEU A 129 -12.39 -4.02 -3.67
C LEU A 129 -12.77 -4.05 -2.19
N ILE A 130 -13.42 -3.00 -1.66
CA ILE A 130 -13.79 -2.93 -0.25
C ILE A 130 -14.77 -4.06 0.17
N PRO A 131 -15.91 -4.30 -0.50
CA PRO A 131 -16.86 -5.33 -0.05
C PRO A 131 -16.34 -6.77 -0.15
N SER A 132 -15.29 -7.03 -0.95
CA SER A 132 -14.75 -8.39 -1.12
C SER A 132 -13.70 -8.79 -0.07
N ARG A 133 -13.15 -7.83 0.69
CA ARG A 133 -12.04 -8.10 1.64
C ARG A 133 -12.34 -7.78 3.09
N SER A 134 -13.39 -6.99 3.38
CA SER A 134 -13.80 -6.63 4.74
C SER A 134 -14.92 -7.48 5.33
N GLY A 135 -15.38 -8.52 4.64
CA GLY A 135 -16.27 -9.52 5.20
C GLY A 135 -15.48 -10.57 5.96
N THR A 136 -15.55 -10.59 7.30
CA THR A 136 -15.06 -11.65 8.23
C THR A 136 -13.76 -11.37 8.98
N SER A 137 -13.66 -10.25 9.71
CA SER A 137 -12.70 -10.17 10.83
C SER A 137 -13.22 -9.46 12.09
N SER A 138 -14.48 -9.02 12.13
CA SER A 138 -15.07 -8.39 13.33
C SER A 138 -16.17 -9.20 14.02
N ILE A 139 -16.49 -10.41 13.57
CA ILE A 139 -17.48 -11.30 14.21
C ILE A 139 -16.85 -12.68 14.47
N SER A 140 -15.76 -12.73 15.25
CA SER A 140 -15.37 -13.96 15.96
C SER A 140 -14.36 -13.69 17.10
N SER A 141 -14.51 -12.58 17.83
CA SER A 141 -13.84 -12.39 19.13
C SER A 141 -14.83 -12.29 20.30
N SER A 142 -16.09 -12.69 20.08
CA SER A 142 -17.14 -12.66 21.11
C SER A 142 -18.08 -13.87 21.06
N SER A 143 -17.55 -15.10 21.04
CA SER A 143 -18.22 -16.31 21.61
C SER A 143 -17.49 -17.60 21.19
N THR A 144 -16.73 -18.20 22.11
CA THR A 144 -16.35 -19.63 22.29
C THR A 144 -14.96 -19.63 22.94
N SER A 145 -14.81 -19.63 24.27
CA SER A 145 -15.05 -20.82 25.08
C SER A 145 -15.24 -20.48 26.58
N PRO A 146 -16.40 -20.77 27.19
CA PRO A 146 -16.54 -20.91 28.63
C PRO A 146 -16.32 -22.38 29.01
N ALA A 147 -15.06 -22.82 29.09
CA ALA A 147 -14.73 -24.22 29.42
C ALA A 147 -13.60 -24.35 30.45
N SER A 148 -13.63 -23.51 31.49
CA SER A 148 -12.97 -23.77 32.77
C SER A 148 -13.95 -23.61 33.93
N ARG A 149 -15.14 -24.21 33.79
CA ARG A 149 -15.92 -24.65 34.94
C ARG A 149 -15.25 -25.90 35.51
N THR A 150 -14.19 -25.71 36.30
CA THR A 150 -13.87 -26.70 37.32
C THR A 150 -14.82 -26.44 38.48
N PRO A 151 -15.65 -27.43 38.88
CA PRO A 151 -16.60 -27.23 39.95
C PRO A 151 -15.88 -26.99 41.27
N ALA A 152 -16.44 -26.09 42.08
CA ALA A 152 -16.20 -26.07 43.50
C ALA A 152 -16.63 -27.42 44.08
N THR A 153 -15.66 -28.33 44.26
CA THR A 153 -15.79 -29.48 45.16
C THR A 153 -15.34 -29.03 46.55
N THR A 154 -16.32 -28.66 47.35
CA THR A 154 -16.49 -29.01 48.77
C THR A 154 -15.24 -29.51 49.53
N ALA A 155 -14.68 -28.64 50.38
CA ALA A 155 -14.02 -29.01 51.64
C ALA A 155 -14.25 -27.84 52.63
N ILE A 156 -15.43 -27.79 53.26
CA ILE A 156 -15.63 -28.13 54.67
C ILE A 156 -14.55 -27.51 55.58
N SER A 157 -14.96 -26.44 56.26
CA SER A 157 -14.36 -25.93 57.48
C SER A 157 -14.30 -27.00 58.56
N THR A 158 -13.11 -27.28 59.12
CA THR A 158 -12.97 -27.71 60.51
C THR A 158 -11.59 -27.32 60.99
N GLY A 159 -11.51 -26.41 61.96
CA GLY A 159 -10.25 -25.92 62.51
C GLY A 159 -9.55 -26.94 63.40
N ARG A 160 -8.23 -26.80 63.57
CA ARG A 160 -7.52 -27.12 64.82
C ARG A 160 -6.07 -26.63 64.79
N SER A 161 -5.72 -25.86 65.84
CA SER A 161 -4.47 -25.93 66.59
C SER A 161 -3.15 -25.49 65.93
N ASN A 162 -2.67 -24.33 66.39
CA ASN A 162 -1.40 -24.17 67.11
C ASN A 162 -0.32 -25.23 66.89
N ARG A 163 0.83 -24.78 66.37
CA ARG A 163 2.21 -25.03 66.85
C ARG A 163 3.08 -23.97 66.13
N ALA A 164 3.43 -22.86 66.77
CA ALA A 164 4.59 -22.70 67.66
C ALA A 164 5.91 -23.11 66.98
N PHE A 165 6.68 -22.13 66.49
CA PHE A 165 8.12 -21.95 66.80
C PHE A 165 8.66 -20.66 66.16
N SER A 166 9.26 -19.78 66.96
CA SER A 166 9.96 -18.54 66.55
C SER A 166 11.43 -18.86 66.14
N PRO A 167 12.37 -17.89 66.09
CA PRO A 167 12.77 -17.07 64.93
C PRO A 167 14.26 -17.26 64.52
N MET A 168 14.73 -16.43 63.57
CA MET A 168 16.12 -15.92 63.45
C MET A 168 17.19 -16.78 62.73
N SER A 169 17.65 -16.29 61.56
CA SER A 169 19.08 -16.27 61.20
C SER A 169 19.35 -15.25 60.08
N ALA A 170 20.46 -14.52 60.22
CA ALA A 170 20.88 -13.36 59.44
C ALA A 170 21.75 -13.72 58.20
N GLY A 171 21.85 -12.77 57.26
CA GLY A 171 22.78 -12.81 56.12
C GLY A 171 22.36 -11.77 55.07
N THR A 172 22.63 -10.48 55.24
CA THR A 172 23.80 -9.71 54.73
C THR A 172 23.92 -9.65 53.18
N THR A 173 24.08 -8.41 52.70
CA THR A 173 24.76 -7.99 51.45
C THR A 173 23.89 -7.82 50.20
N GLU A 174 23.34 -6.64 49.92
CA GLU A 174 23.92 -5.47 49.21
C GLU A 174 23.69 -5.44 47.67
N ARG A 175 23.16 -4.29 47.22
CA ARG A 175 23.58 -3.51 46.04
C ARG A 175 23.28 -4.03 44.61
N ARG A 176 22.35 -3.34 43.93
CA ARG A 176 22.69 -2.55 42.72
C ARG A 176 21.66 -1.44 42.43
N THR A 177 21.88 -0.29 43.04
CA THR A 177 21.40 1.01 42.56
C THR A 177 22.09 1.36 41.24
N ARG A 178 21.34 1.95 40.30
CA ARG A 178 21.88 2.58 39.08
C ARG A 178 22.77 3.77 39.47
N PRO A 179 23.71 4.17 38.60
CA PRO A 179 23.75 5.60 38.31
C PRO A 179 23.87 5.92 36.82
N ARG A 180 23.48 7.18 36.59
CA ARG A 180 23.33 7.94 35.36
C ARG A 180 24.62 8.72 35.08
N SER A 181 24.80 9.09 33.81
CA SER A 181 25.67 10.14 33.24
C SER A 181 27.14 9.82 32.91
N SER A 182 27.52 10.16 31.67
CA SER A 182 28.55 11.17 31.44
C SER A 182 28.36 11.89 30.08
N PRO A 183 28.71 13.18 29.96
CA PRO A 183 28.65 13.97 28.72
C PRO A 183 29.99 13.96 27.97
N TRP A 184 29.95 13.93 26.64
CA TRP A 184 31.16 14.08 25.82
C TRP A 184 31.52 15.56 25.67
N SER A 185 32.65 15.95 26.25
CA SER A 185 33.37 17.19 25.95
C SER A 185 34.85 16.87 25.71
N GLY A 186 35.31 17.11 24.48
CA GLY A 186 36.67 17.51 24.07
C GLY A 186 37.86 16.62 24.43
N THR A 187 38.75 16.36 23.47
CA THR A 187 40.07 17.04 23.38
C THR A 187 40.86 16.50 22.20
N SER A 188 41.59 17.43 21.61
CA SER A 188 42.55 17.46 20.51
C SER A 188 43.67 16.42 20.47
N ALA A 189 44.25 16.36 19.25
CA ALA A 189 45.63 16.03 18.88
C ALA A 189 45.96 14.56 18.60
N VAL A 190 46.43 14.28 17.38
CA VAL A 190 47.76 13.73 17.05
C VAL A 190 47.87 13.54 15.52
N ARG A 191 48.89 14.20 14.95
CA ARG A 191 49.59 14.02 13.65
C ARG A 191 48.81 13.92 12.35
#